data_AF-A0A6I2ZA29-F1
#
_entry.id   AF-A0A6I2ZA29-F1
#
_cell.length_a   1.000
_cell.length_b   1.000
_cell.length_c   1.000
_cell.angle_alpha   90.00
_cell.angle_beta   90.00
_cell.angle_gamma   90.00
#
_symmetry.space_group_name_H-M   'P 1'
#
loop_
_entity.id
_entity.type
_entity.pdbx_description
1 polymer ?
#
loop_
_entity_poly.entity_id
_entity_poly.type
_entity_poly.pdbx_seq_one_letter_code
_entity_poly.pdbx_strand_id
1 'polypeptide(L)'
;MKLLIYLMTGWILLIASPVPLHAHSDGVFIIHEVEQDMAPKVSLEVEKDLTGGFNVHVVTSNFRWRPEMASKRHVIGEGHAHVYLDGQKIMRIYNEWFHLNTYQFATRSGEQLFSVEFVGNDHAPYTIQGVPLGAEQIITVPGDEIQPASGKKIEIQIVLIALLVIFLGGLFFWDRRTQTT
;
A
#
# COMPACT_ATOMS: atom_id res chain seq x y z
N MET A 1 -13.17 -26.74 -51.36
CA MET A 1 -11.83 -26.11 -51.36
C MET A 1 -11.73 -25.18 -50.17
N LYS A 2 -10.57 -25.19 -49.51
CA LYS A 2 -10.34 -24.88 -48.09
C LYS A 2 -10.59 -23.42 -47.70
N LEU A 3 -11.25 -23.23 -46.56
CA LEU A 3 -11.39 -21.99 -45.80
C LEU A 3 -10.02 -21.66 -45.17
N LEU A 4 -9.41 -20.52 -45.49
CA LEU A 4 -8.16 -20.08 -44.85
C LEU A 4 -8.48 -19.00 -43.81
N ILE A 5 -8.49 -19.41 -42.55
CA ILE A 5 -8.64 -18.54 -41.37
C ILE A 5 -7.27 -17.89 -41.11
N TYR A 6 -7.21 -16.56 -41.20
CA TYR A 6 -6.07 -15.79 -40.70
C TYR A 6 -6.14 -15.76 -39.16
N LEU A 7 -5.35 -16.61 -38.50
CA LEU A 7 -5.10 -16.54 -37.07
C LEU A 7 -4.10 -15.41 -36.79
N MET A 8 -4.62 -14.24 -36.44
CA MET A 8 -3.83 -13.19 -35.79
C MET A 8 -3.41 -13.71 -34.41
N THR A 9 -2.19 -14.24 -34.30
CA THR A 9 -1.56 -14.46 -33.00
C THR A 9 -0.73 -13.23 -32.68
N GLY A 10 -1.36 -12.28 -31.99
CA GLY A 10 -0.66 -11.17 -31.37
C GLY A 10 0.23 -11.72 -30.25
N TRP A 11 1.54 -11.71 -30.49
CA TRP A 11 2.52 -11.89 -29.43
C TRP A 11 2.62 -10.57 -28.66
N ILE A 12 1.77 -10.41 -27.66
CA ILE A 12 1.97 -9.35 -26.66
C ILE A 12 3.07 -9.88 -25.73
N LEU A 13 4.32 -9.48 -25.98
CA LEU A 13 5.33 -9.51 -24.93
C LEU A 13 4.87 -8.52 -23.85
N LEU A 14 4.37 -9.02 -22.73
CA LEU A 14 4.32 -8.25 -21.50
C LEU A 14 5.77 -8.01 -21.06
N ILE A 15 6.35 -6.89 -21.47
CA ILE A 15 7.58 -6.43 -20.85
C ILE A 15 7.15 -5.88 -19.49
N ALA A 16 7.31 -6.69 -18.45
CA ALA A 16 7.30 -6.21 -17.07
C ALA A 16 8.57 -5.36 -16.90
N SER A 17 8.50 -4.11 -17.35
CA SER A 17 9.55 -3.14 -17.06
C SER A 17 9.54 -2.95 -15.55
N PRO A 18 10.66 -3.20 -14.84
CA PRO A 18 10.76 -2.76 -13.46
C PRO A 18 10.57 -1.25 -13.47
N VAL A 19 9.45 -0.77 -12.94
CA VAL A 19 9.27 0.65 -12.70
C VAL A 19 10.34 1.00 -11.67
N PRO A 20 11.29 1.91 -11.97
CA PRO A 20 12.30 2.25 -10.99
C PRO A 20 11.60 2.82 -9.75
N LEU A 21 12.09 2.43 -8.57
CA LEU A 21 11.69 3.01 -7.30
C LEU A 21 11.72 4.55 -7.45
N HIS A 22 10.58 5.21 -7.28
CA HIS A 22 10.52 6.66 -7.34
C HIS A 22 10.84 7.22 -5.96
N ALA A 23 11.72 8.22 -5.91
CA ALA A 23 12.12 8.86 -4.66
C ALA A 23 10.90 9.48 -4.00
N HIS A 24 10.52 9.00 -2.82
CA HIS A 24 9.44 9.62 -2.06
C HIS A 24 10.04 10.68 -1.15
N SER A 25 10.05 11.91 -1.65
CA SER A 25 10.78 12.99 -0.98
C SER A 25 10.13 13.44 0.34
N ASP A 26 8.87 13.09 0.63
CA ASP A 26 8.21 13.40 1.91
C ASP A 26 8.26 14.90 2.33
N GLY A 27 8.40 15.81 1.35
CA GLY A 27 8.59 17.24 1.58
C GLY A 27 10.05 17.66 1.84
N VAL A 28 10.99 16.71 1.79
CA VAL A 28 12.44 16.93 1.73
C VAL A 28 12.83 17.25 0.27
N PHE A 29 13.71 18.23 0.09
CA PHE A 29 14.19 18.69 -1.22
C PHE A 29 15.66 18.34 -1.49
N ILE A 30 16.27 17.58 -0.58
CA ILE A 30 17.64 17.09 -0.67
C ILE A 30 17.63 15.57 -0.85
N ILE A 31 18.64 15.05 -1.53
CA ILE A 31 18.93 13.62 -1.66
C ILE A 31 20.33 13.34 -1.15
N HIS A 32 20.57 12.13 -0.67
CA HIS A 32 21.89 11.65 -0.27
C HIS A 32 22.44 10.73 -1.35
N GLU A 33 23.06 11.35 -2.35
CA GLU A 33 23.78 10.65 -3.40
C GLU A 33 25.03 9.97 -2.82
N VAL A 34 25.18 8.67 -3.06
CA VAL A 34 26.27 7.86 -2.51
C VAL A 34 26.99 7.07 -3.60
N GLU A 35 28.29 6.87 -3.39
CA GLU A 35 29.10 6.00 -4.24
C GLU A 35 28.68 4.53 -4.06
N GLN A 36 28.81 3.74 -5.12
CA GLN A 36 28.28 2.37 -5.18
C GLN A 36 28.92 1.42 -4.16
N ASP A 37 30.16 1.67 -3.75
CA ASP A 37 30.90 0.90 -2.75
C ASP A 37 30.44 1.18 -1.31
N MET A 38 30.03 2.42 -1.04
CA MET A 38 29.54 2.89 0.26
C MET A 38 28.01 2.83 0.39
N ALA A 39 27.31 2.56 -0.72
CA ALA A 39 25.87 2.54 -0.78
C ALA A 39 25.25 1.51 0.19
N PRO A 40 24.25 1.93 1.00
CA PRO A 40 23.33 1.02 1.65
C PRO A 40 22.75 -0.01 0.68
N LYS A 41 22.77 -1.28 1.04
CA LYS A 41 22.15 -2.35 0.25
C LYS A 41 21.07 -3.03 1.06
N VAL A 42 20.03 -3.49 0.37
CA VAL A 42 18.89 -4.16 0.97
C VAL A 42 18.45 -5.36 0.14
N SER A 43 18.04 -6.41 0.83
CA SER A 43 17.22 -7.49 0.29
C SER A 43 16.06 -7.76 1.24
N LEU A 44 14.97 -8.31 0.70
CA LEU A 44 13.75 -8.59 1.46
C LEU A 44 13.55 -10.11 1.57
N GLU A 45 13.30 -10.57 2.80
CA GLU A 45 12.76 -11.91 3.05
C GLU A 45 11.33 -11.70 3.55
N VAL A 46 10.34 -12.09 2.74
CA VAL A 46 8.92 -11.85 3.01
C VAL A 46 8.21 -13.19 3.09
N GLU A 47 7.72 -13.52 4.27
CA GLU A 47 7.04 -14.77 4.56
C GLU A 47 5.58 -14.52 4.95
N LYS A 48 4.67 -15.32 4.39
CA LYS A 48 3.25 -15.23 4.77
C LYS A 48 3.08 -15.65 6.23
N ASP A 49 2.42 -14.81 7.02
CA ASP A 49 2.03 -15.18 8.39
C ASP A 49 0.71 -15.95 8.37
N LEU A 50 0.64 -17.02 9.18
CA LEU A 50 -0.53 -17.90 9.30
C LEU A 50 -1.76 -17.20 9.87
N THR A 51 -1.58 -16.10 10.59
CA THR A 51 -2.64 -15.32 11.24
C THR A 51 -3.11 -14.12 10.42
N GLY A 52 -2.48 -13.88 9.26
CA GLY A 52 -2.78 -12.76 8.35
C GLY A 52 -1.56 -11.87 8.14
N GLY A 53 -1.44 -11.22 6.98
CA GLY A 53 -0.28 -10.38 6.68
C GLY A 53 1.00 -11.17 6.39
N PHE A 54 2.15 -10.50 6.52
CA PHE A 54 3.47 -11.05 6.22
C PHE A 54 4.49 -10.67 7.30
N ASN A 55 5.39 -11.58 7.63
CA ASN A 55 6.60 -11.27 8.39
C ASN A 55 7.69 -10.87 7.40
N VAL A 56 8.27 -9.70 7.64
CA VAL A 56 9.27 -9.11 6.74
C VAL A 56 10.58 -8.93 7.49
N HIS A 57 11.64 -9.46 6.90
CA HIS A 57 13.03 -9.18 7.27
C HIS A 57 13.66 -8.28 6.20
N VAL A 58 14.13 -7.11 6.62
CA VAL A 58 14.89 -6.19 5.80
C VAL A 58 16.36 -6.43 6.07
N VAL A 59 16.97 -7.27 5.24
CA VAL A 59 18.39 -7.64 5.37
C VAL A 59 19.22 -6.51 4.78
N THR A 60 20.12 -5.94 5.57
CA THR A 60 20.89 -4.76 5.16
C THR A 60 22.40 -5.00 5.17
N SER A 61 23.12 -4.26 4.33
CA SER A 61 24.57 -4.07 4.44
C SER A 61 24.94 -2.62 4.14
N ASN A 62 26.05 -2.14 4.70
CA ASN A 62 26.45 -0.72 4.66
C ASN A 62 25.36 0.24 5.19
N PHE A 63 24.45 -0.25 6.03
CA PHE A 63 23.37 0.53 6.62
C PHE A 63 23.21 0.19 8.09
N ARG A 64 23.11 1.22 8.94
CA ARG A 64 22.88 1.09 10.37
C ARG A 64 21.55 1.74 10.72
N TRP A 65 20.63 0.94 11.27
CA TRP A 65 19.40 1.43 11.87
C TRP A 65 19.71 2.33 13.06
N ARG A 66 19.20 3.58 13.05
CA ARG A 66 19.43 4.59 14.09
C ARG A 66 18.11 5.23 14.56
N PRO A 67 17.19 4.46 15.17
CA PRO A 67 15.91 5.00 15.67
C PRO A 67 16.07 6.27 16.52
N GLU A 68 17.08 6.30 17.38
CA GLU A 68 17.37 7.40 18.30
C GLU A 68 17.84 8.69 17.60
N MET A 69 18.25 8.58 16.33
CA MET A 69 18.70 9.69 15.48
C MET A 69 17.66 10.12 14.44
N ALA A 70 16.46 9.54 14.45
CA ALA A 70 15.40 9.94 13.53
C ALA A 70 15.06 11.44 13.65
N SER A 71 14.85 12.09 12.51
CA SER A 71 14.66 13.54 12.39
C SER A 71 15.84 14.37 12.92
N LYS A 72 17.06 13.82 12.89
CA LYS A 72 18.31 14.54 13.21
C LYS A 72 19.15 14.71 11.96
N ARG A 73 20.37 15.22 12.15
CA ARG A 73 21.31 15.46 11.04
C ARG A 73 21.70 14.14 10.36
N HIS A 74 21.85 14.21 9.04
CA HIS A 74 22.36 13.11 8.24
C HIS A 74 23.73 12.61 8.72
N VAL A 75 23.90 11.29 8.66
CA VAL A 75 25.17 10.57 8.79
C VAL A 75 25.15 9.47 7.74
N ILE A 76 26.20 9.40 6.91
CA ILE A 76 26.27 8.44 5.79
C ILE A 76 26.14 7.01 6.31
N GLY A 77 25.31 6.21 5.64
CA GLY A 77 25.06 4.81 6.01
C GLY A 77 24.18 4.65 7.25
N GLU A 78 23.56 5.71 7.75
CA GLU A 78 22.64 5.67 8.88
C GLU A 78 21.25 6.17 8.52
N GLY A 79 20.24 5.63 9.19
CA GLY A 79 18.90 6.17 9.11
C GLY A 79 17.82 5.18 9.48
N HIS A 80 16.75 5.24 8.70
CA HIS A 80 15.57 4.39 8.81
C HIS A 80 14.99 4.13 7.42
N ALA A 81 13.91 3.36 7.33
CA ALA A 81 13.31 3.03 6.05
C ALA A 81 11.84 3.41 5.98
N HIS A 82 11.40 3.79 4.80
CA HIS A 82 10.00 4.03 4.47
C HIS A 82 9.46 2.81 3.73
N VAL A 83 8.22 2.44 4.05
CA VAL A 83 7.60 1.24 3.51
C VAL A 83 6.38 1.62 2.70
N TYR A 84 6.24 1.01 1.53
CA TYR A 84 5.17 1.26 0.59
C TYR A 84 4.48 -0.04 0.17
N LEU A 85 3.21 0.10 -0.19
CA LEU A 85 2.43 -0.94 -0.85
C LEU A 85 1.70 -0.29 -2.03
N ASP A 86 1.91 -0.81 -3.24
CA ASP A 86 1.47 -0.21 -4.51
C ASP A 86 1.84 1.30 -4.63
N GLY A 87 3.03 1.66 -4.15
CA GLY A 87 3.52 3.05 -4.16
C GLY A 87 2.87 3.96 -3.11
N GLN A 88 1.89 3.49 -2.35
CA GLN A 88 1.37 4.23 -1.20
C GLN A 88 2.27 3.99 0.00
N LYS A 89 2.78 5.07 0.61
CA LYS A 89 3.50 4.99 1.87
C LYS A 89 2.58 4.53 2.99
N ILE A 90 2.95 3.47 3.70
CA ILE A 90 2.13 2.87 4.77
C ILE A 90 2.76 3.02 6.15
N MET A 91 4.09 3.05 6.25
CA MET A 91 4.78 3.25 7.53
C MET A 91 6.24 3.66 7.38
N ARG A 92 6.86 3.96 8.53
CA ARG A 92 8.31 4.07 8.72
C ARG A 92 8.73 2.93 9.65
N ILE A 93 9.83 2.28 9.33
CA ILE A 93 10.42 1.23 10.17
C ILE A 93 11.80 1.67 10.65
N TYR A 94 12.18 1.24 11.84
CA TYR A 94 13.44 1.63 12.50
C TYR A 94 14.29 0.43 12.94
N ASN A 95 13.94 -0.76 12.46
CA ASN A 95 14.58 -2.03 12.73
C ASN A 95 14.43 -2.94 11.51
N GLU A 96 15.10 -4.08 11.56
CA GLU A 96 15.17 -5.05 10.47
C GLU A 96 13.94 -5.96 10.36
N TRP A 97 13.16 -6.14 11.43
CA TRP A 97 11.97 -7.02 11.46
C TRP A 97 10.68 -6.25 11.71
N PHE A 98 9.66 -6.50 10.89
CA PHE A 98 8.31 -6.01 11.15
C PHE A 98 7.23 -6.94 10.56
N HIS A 99 5.99 -6.72 11.00
CA HIS A 99 4.82 -7.41 10.48
C HIS A 99 4.03 -6.48 9.54
N LEU A 100 3.86 -6.89 8.28
CA LEU A 100 3.04 -6.22 7.29
C LEU A 100 1.59 -6.66 7.42
N ASN A 101 0.79 -5.87 8.14
CA ASN A 101 -0.64 -6.11 8.27
C ASN A 101 -1.39 -5.67 7.00
N THR A 102 -1.60 -6.60 6.08
CA THR A 102 -2.38 -6.41 4.84
C THR A 102 -3.80 -5.96 5.11
N TYR A 103 -4.44 -6.46 6.18
CA TYR A 103 -5.79 -6.02 6.53
C TYR A 103 -5.82 -4.51 6.71
N GLN A 104 -4.81 -3.92 7.34
CA GLN A 104 -4.75 -2.47 7.58
C GLN A 104 -4.36 -1.66 6.33
N PHE A 105 -3.47 -2.19 5.49
CA PHE A 105 -2.76 -1.37 4.50
C PHE A 105 -3.08 -1.70 3.04
N ALA A 106 -3.54 -2.92 2.74
CA ALA A 106 -3.90 -3.30 1.38
C ALA A 106 -5.22 -2.65 0.95
N THR A 107 -5.27 -2.20 -0.31
CA THR A 107 -6.48 -1.60 -0.89
C THR A 107 -7.21 -2.54 -1.85
N ARG A 108 -6.55 -3.62 -2.28
CA ARG A 108 -7.06 -4.63 -3.21
C ARG A 108 -6.47 -6.01 -2.94
N SER A 109 -7.08 -7.04 -3.51
CA SER A 109 -6.55 -8.41 -3.48
C SER A 109 -5.64 -8.68 -4.66
N GLY A 110 -4.91 -9.80 -4.58
CA GLY A 110 -3.98 -10.23 -5.62
C GLY A 110 -2.60 -9.61 -5.47
N GLU A 111 -1.84 -9.61 -6.57
CA GLU A 111 -0.46 -9.14 -6.61
C GLU A 111 -0.37 -7.64 -6.34
N GLN A 112 0.38 -7.25 -5.31
CA GLN A 112 0.72 -5.87 -4.99
C GLN A 112 2.23 -5.71 -4.88
N LEU A 113 2.73 -4.55 -5.29
CA LEU A 113 4.15 -4.21 -5.19
C LEU A 113 4.44 -3.73 -3.77
N PHE A 114 5.14 -4.53 -3.00
CA PHE A 114 5.68 -4.14 -1.70
C PHE A 114 7.08 -3.54 -1.92
N SER A 115 7.35 -2.38 -1.31
CA SER A 115 8.67 -1.75 -1.42
C SER A 115 9.16 -1.14 -0.11
N VAL A 116 10.49 -1.08 0.02
CA VAL A 116 11.20 -0.42 1.12
C VAL A 116 12.22 0.53 0.50
N GLU A 117 12.24 1.78 0.97
CA GLU A 117 13.19 2.82 0.57
C GLU A 117 14.04 3.23 1.78
N PHE A 118 15.36 3.29 1.62
CA PHE A 118 16.26 3.80 2.65
C PHE A 118 16.38 5.31 2.62
N VAL A 119 16.25 5.90 3.80
CA VAL A 119 16.39 7.34 4.02
C VAL A 119 17.38 7.63 5.14
N GLY A 120 18.00 8.80 5.07
CA GLY A 120 18.85 9.32 6.14
C GLY A 120 18.08 9.63 7.42
N ASN A 121 18.84 9.97 8.47
CA ASN A 121 18.29 10.50 9.72
C ASN A 121 17.38 11.74 9.52
N ASP A 122 17.59 12.49 8.45
CA ASP A 122 16.86 13.69 8.05
C ASP A 122 15.70 13.42 7.06
N HIS A 123 15.33 12.15 6.84
CA HIS A 123 14.29 11.68 5.90
C HIS A 123 14.62 11.84 4.41
N ALA A 124 15.79 12.34 4.05
CA ALA A 124 16.20 12.42 2.66
C ALA A 124 16.55 11.02 2.11
N PRO A 125 16.11 10.67 0.89
CA PRO A 125 16.38 9.36 0.30
C PRO A 125 17.87 9.21 -0.01
N TYR A 126 18.40 8.00 0.21
CA TYR A 126 19.69 7.62 -0.35
C TYR A 126 19.54 7.30 -1.83
N THR A 127 20.46 7.74 -2.67
CA THR A 127 20.39 7.53 -4.12
C THR A 127 21.73 7.11 -4.73
N ILE A 128 21.67 6.35 -5.83
CA ILE A 128 22.77 6.18 -6.79
C ILE A 128 22.27 6.63 -8.15
N GLN A 129 22.99 7.56 -8.77
CA GLN A 129 22.63 8.24 -10.00
C GLN A 129 21.20 8.80 -9.96
N GLY A 130 20.80 9.33 -8.79
CA GLY A 130 19.44 9.83 -8.55
C GLY A 130 18.35 8.75 -8.42
N VAL A 131 18.70 7.46 -8.50
CA VAL A 131 17.78 6.34 -8.25
C VAL A 131 17.80 6.00 -6.77
N PRO A 132 16.65 6.00 -6.07
CA PRO A 132 16.56 5.62 -4.66
C PRO A 132 17.08 4.24 -4.37
N LEU A 133 17.74 4.11 -3.23
CA LEU A 133 18.19 2.83 -2.70
C LEU A 133 17.07 2.18 -1.88
N GLY A 134 16.72 0.96 -2.28
CA GLY A 134 15.61 0.23 -1.72
C GLY A 134 15.51 -1.17 -2.31
N ALA A 135 14.44 -1.87 -1.93
CA ALA A 135 14.10 -3.17 -2.49
C ALA A 135 12.59 -3.26 -2.72
N GLU A 136 12.22 -4.07 -3.70
CA GLU A 136 10.85 -4.30 -4.14
C GLU A 136 10.58 -5.79 -4.24
N GLN A 137 9.36 -6.21 -3.90
CA GLN A 137 8.90 -7.57 -4.05
C GLN A 137 7.40 -7.60 -4.32
N ILE A 138 6.96 -8.47 -5.23
CA ILE A 138 5.54 -8.74 -5.43
C ILE A 138 5.06 -9.67 -4.31
N ILE A 139 4.00 -9.26 -3.61
CA ILE A 139 3.29 -10.08 -2.63
C ILE A 139 1.86 -10.35 -3.10
N THR A 140 1.30 -11.52 -2.76
CA THR A 140 -0.09 -11.86 -3.11
C THR A 140 -0.98 -11.68 -1.88
N VAL A 141 -1.85 -10.67 -1.91
CA VAL A 141 -2.76 -10.36 -0.80
C VAL A 141 -4.07 -11.14 -0.94
N PRO A 142 -4.45 -11.95 0.07
CA PRO A 142 -5.74 -12.65 0.09
C PRO A 142 -6.93 -11.69 0.13
N GLY A 143 -8.07 -12.12 -0.44
CA GLY A 143 -9.28 -11.30 -0.53
C GLY A 143 -9.97 -11.02 0.81
N ASP A 144 -9.74 -11.88 1.80
CA ASP A 144 -10.23 -11.76 3.18
C ASP A 144 -9.29 -10.95 4.10
N GLU A 145 -8.13 -10.53 3.60
CA GLU A 145 -7.14 -9.71 4.32
C GLU A 145 -7.12 -8.25 3.85
N ILE A 146 -8.28 -7.70 3.47
CA ILE A 146 -8.42 -6.31 3.05
C ILE A 146 -9.51 -5.67 3.89
N GLN A 147 -9.28 -4.46 4.40
CA GLN A 147 -10.37 -3.73 5.05
C GLN A 147 -11.54 -3.60 4.06
N PRO A 148 -12.75 -4.01 4.43
CA PRO A 148 -13.92 -3.66 3.63
C PRO A 148 -13.93 -2.15 3.49
N ALA A 149 -14.11 -1.65 2.26
CA ALA A 149 -14.16 -0.21 1.99
C ALA A 149 -15.02 0.47 3.07
N SER A 150 -14.47 1.46 3.77
CA SER A 150 -15.06 2.06 4.99
C SER A 150 -16.39 2.80 4.75
N GLY A 151 -17.01 2.61 3.59
CA GLY A 151 -18.27 3.17 3.16
C GLY A 151 -19.30 2.09 2.89
N LYS A 152 -19.67 1.27 3.88
CA LYS A 152 -21.09 0.92 3.98
C LYS A 152 -21.80 2.22 4.36
N LYS A 153 -22.14 3.02 3.35
CA LYS A 153 -23.43 3.71 3.37
C LYS A 153 -24.44 2.57 3.46
N ILE A 154 -24.71 2.07 4.67
CA ILE A 154 -26.01 1.46 4.94
C ILE A 154 -26.97 2.43 4.30
N GLU A 155 -27.74 1.97 3.30
CA GLU A 155 -28.59 2.84 2.50
C GLU A 155 -29.48 3.64 3.44
N ILE A 156 -29.01 4.84 3.83
CA ILE A 156 -29.77 5.80 4.60
C ILE A 156 -31.07 6.05 3.82
N GLN A 157 -31.02 5.93 2.49
CA GLN A 157 -32.17 5.89 1.61
C GLN A 157 -33.16 4.76 1.95
N ILE A 158 -32.76 3.49 2.14
CA ILE A 158 -33.70 2.42 2.52
C ILE A 158 -34.31 2.67 3.90
N VAL A 159 -33.50 3.11 4.88
CA VAL A 159 -34.02 3.42 6.23
C VAL A 159 -34.97 4.62 6.19
N LEU A 160 -34.65 5.67 5.44
CA LEU A 160 -35.52 6.84 5.25
C LEU A 160 -36.78 6.49 4.46
N ILE A 161 -36.69 5.65 3.42
CA ILE A 161 -37.84 5.17 2.65
C ILE A 161 -38.75 4.33 3.56
N ALA A 162 -38.20 3.42 4.35
CA ALA A 162 -38.98 2.63 5.30
C ALA A 162 -39.68 3.52 6.34
N LEU A 163 -38.98 4.52 6.90
CA LEU A 163 -39.57 5.49 7.83
C LEU A 163 -40.65 6.36 7.17
N LEU A 164 -40.45 6.78 5.93
CA LEU A 164 -41.44 7.54 5.16
C LEU A 164 -42.70 6.70 4.89
N VAL A 165 -42.55 5.43 4.53
CA VAL A 165 -43.68 4.50 4.30
C VAL A 165 -44.46 4.26 5.59
N ILE A 166 -43.77 4.09 6.73
CA ILE A 166 -44.41 3.94 8.04
C ILE A 166 -45.16 5.22 8.43
N PHE A 167 -44.56 6.39 8.21
CA PHE A 167 -45.17 7.68 8.52
C PHE A 167 -46.42 7.95 7.67
N LEU A 168 -46.33 7.75 6.34
CA LEU A 168 -47.46 7.91 5.43
C LEU A 168 -48.58 6.89 5.70
N GLY A 169 -48.21 5.63 5.98
CA GLY A 169 -49.16 4.61 6.41
C GLY A 169 -49.86 4.98 7.72
N GLY A 170 -49.11 5.48 8.70
CA GLY A 170 -49.65 5.96 9.98
C GLY A 170 -50.64 7.11 9.83
N LEU A 171 -50.34 8.09 8.97
CA LEU A 171 -51.25 9.20 8.65
C LEU A 171 -52.55 8.70 7.99
N PHE A 172 -52.45 7.76 7.06
CA PHE A 172 -53.61 7.19 6.38
C PHE A 172 -54.51 6.37 7.32
N PHE A 173 -53.92 5.66 8.28
CA PHE A 173 -54.66 4.95 9.33
C PHE A 173 -55.20 5.88 10.42
N TRP A 174 -54.61 7.06 10.63
CA TRP A 174 -55.07 8.06 11.58
C TRP A 174 -56.33 8.79 11.07
N ASP A 175 -56.30 9.27 9.83
CA ASP A 175 -57.42 10.00 9.20
C ASP A 175 -58.70 9.16 9.10
N ARG A 176 -58.56 7.84 8.90
CA ARG A 176 -59.70 6.91 8.87
C ARG A 176 -60.38 6.68 10.22
N ARG A 177 -59.71 6.97 11.35
CA ARG A 177 -60.34 6.86 12.68
C ARG A 177 -61.13 8.12 13.05
N THR A 178 -60.86 9.25 12.40
CA THR A 178 -61.50 10.54 12.71
C THR A 178 -62.77 10.80 11.90
N GLN A 179 -63.08 9.97 10.89
CA GLN A 179 -64.26 10.12 10.03
C GLN A 179 -65.43 9.18 10.37
N THR A 180 -65.35 8.40 11.45
CA THR A 180 -66.49 7.60 11.97
C THR A 180 -67.07 8.24 13.22
N THR A 181 -67.87 9.28 13.05
CA THR A 181 -68.90 9.75 14.01
C THR A 181 -70.07 10.32 13.23
#